data_AF-A0AA96VTS5-F1
#
_entry.id   AF-A0AA96VTS5-F1
#
_cell.length_a   1.000
_cell.length_b   1.000
_cell.length_c   1.000
_cell.angle_alpha   90.00
_cell.angle_beta   90.00
_cell.angle_gamma   90.00
#
_symmetry.space_group_name_H-M   'P 1'
#
loop_
_entity.id
_entity.type
_entity.pdbx_description
1 polymer ?
#
loop_
_entity_poly.entity_id
_entity_poly.type
_entity_poly.pdbx_seq_one_letter_code
_entity_poly.pdbx_strand_id
1 'polypeptide(L)'
;MPKISAEDKHLTVLNLFTTDAPEKQDKLIEEMTKIVDAATYEGWMSSTVHAGVQSPGTANFIQWRSGEDLEKRYSGEEFKHRTLPVFGEITTSIRLLQNEVAFVLTQPGQGGVADIGPHRDDYTVIGVFGVEAGDQDELLDALGEGQRWFLDVPGFVSHVVLKGLRARGLDGLFVVSYSQWESKEAFEAYRDQAAEQWPEGRAKAVGRVRAVATSADVNTYQVVHTRSAGE
;
A
#
# COMPACT_ATOMS: atom_id res chain seq x y z
N MET A 1 14.06 -4.71 9.29
CA MET A 1 12.71 -5.14 8.88
C MET A 1 11.70 -4.06 9.24
N PRO A 2 10.99 -3.50 8.24
CA PRO A 2 10.10 -2.37 8.44
C PRO A 2 8.85 -2.73 9.27
N LYS A 3 8.47 -1.81 10.16
CA LYS A 3 7.28 -1.88 11.01
C LYS A 3 6.37 -0.70 10.69
N ILE A 4 5.07 -0.88 10.82
CA ILE A 4 4.07 0.17 10.58
C ILE A 4 3.22 0.35 11.84
N SER A 5 3.12 1.57 12.34
CA SER A 5 2.29 1.95 13.49
C SER A 5 1.49 3.21 13.19
N ALA A 6 0.32 3.35 13.82
CA ALA A 6 -0.44 4.61 13.79
C ALA A 6 0.25 5.74 14.58
N GLU A 7 1.23 5.41 15.43
CA GLU A 7 2.04 6.38 16.18
C GLU A 7 3.24 6.90 15.38
N ASP A 8 3.46 6.36 14.18
CA ASP A 8 4.55 6.75 13.30
C ASP A 8 4.44 8.23 12.91
N LYS A 9 5.55 8.96 13.03
CA LYS A 9 5.64 10.39 12.67
C LYS A 9 6.37 10.64 11.36
N HIS A 10 6.80 9.57 10.70
CA HIS A 10 7.44 9.61 9.40
C HIS A 10 6.39 9.57 8.28
N LEU A 11 6.80 10.01 7.10
CA LEU A 11 6.00 9.94 5.89
C LEU A 11 5.99 8.51 5.33
N THR A 12 4.79 8.01 5.01
CA THR A 12 4.62 6.74 4.30
C THR A 12 4.38 7.01 2.82
N VAL A 13 5.27 6.52 1.96
CA VAL A 13 5.17 6.66 0.51
C VAL A 13 4.83 5.32 -0.11
N LEU A 14 3.80 5.29 -0.94
CA LEU A 14 3.40 4.11 -1.71
C LEU A 14 3.54 4.42 -3.19
N ASN A 15 4.55 3.83 -3.83
CA ASN A 15 4.70 3.94 -5.28
C ASN A 15 4.01 2.74 -5.94
N LEU A 16 3.02 3.00 -6.79
CA LEU A 16 2.27 1.99 -7.52
C LEU A 16 2.58 2.10 -9.01
N PHE A 17 2.93 0.98 -9.61
CA PHE A 17 3.22 0.86 -11.03
C PHE A 17 2.34 -0.22 -11.63
N THR A 18 1.63 0.08 -12.71
CA THR A 18 0.93 -0.93 -13.51
C THR A 18 1.69 -1.18 -14.80
N THR A 19 1.59 -2.39 -15.33
CA THR A 19 2.14 -2.73 -16.64
C THR A 19 1.20 -3.69 -17.37
N ASP A 20 1.49 -3.99 -18.63
CA ASP A 20 0.65 -4.79 -19.52
C ASP A 20 1.23 -6.18 -19.82
N ALA A 21 2.44 -6.49 -19.31
CA ALA A 21 3.13 -7.75 -19.58
C ALA A 21 3.94 -8.26 -18.36
N PRO A 22 3.96 -9.58 -18.09
CA PRO A 22 4.76 -10.17 -17.01
C PRO A 22 6.25 -9.82 -17.10
N GLU A 23 6.83 -9.80 -18.30
CA GLU A 23 8.26 -9.51 -18.50
C GLU A 23 8.60 -8.06 -18.12
N LYS A 24 7.64 -7.14 -18.28
CA LYS A 24 7.80 -5.76 -17.81
C LYS A 24 7.66 -5.66 -16.29
N GLN A 25 6.85 -6.52 -15.66
CA GLN A 25 6.80 -6.62 -14.19
C GLN A 25 8.13 -7.11 -13.64
N ASP A 26 8.73 -8.15 -14.22
CA ASP A 26 10.03 -8.66 -13.79
C ASP A 26 11.11 -7.57 -13.89
N LYS A 27 11.11 -6.82 -14.99
CA LYS A 27 12.01 -5.67 -15.17
C LYS A 27 11.75 -4.54 -14.17
N LEU A 28 10.49 -4.27 -13.83
CA LEU A 28 10.15 -3.32 -12.77
C LEU A 28 10.72 -3.75 -11.41
N ILE A 29 10.55 -5.03 -11.05
CA ILE A 29 11.10 -5.58 -9.82
C ILE A 29 12.62 -5.43 -9.81
N GLU A 30 13.30 -5.79 -10.90
CA GLU A 30 14.75 -5.67 -11.03
C GLU A 30 15.22 -4.22 -10.82
N GLU A 31 14.64 -3.24 -11.52
CA GLU A 31 15.03 -1.83 -11.42
C GLU A 31 14.69 -1.23 -10.04
N MET A 32 13.56 -1.62 -9.44
CA MET A 32 13.21 -1.20 -8.07
C MET A 32 14.20 -1.75 -7.04
N THR A 33 14.54 -3.03 -7.13
CA THR A 33 15.50 -3.69 -6.22
C THR A 33 16.87 -3.03 -6.32
N LYS A 34 17.38 -2.74 -7.53
CA LYS A 34 18.63 -1.99 -7.72
C LYS A 34 18.63 -0.65 -7.00
N ILE A 35 17.53 0.10 -7.10
CA ILE A 35 17.38 1.41 -6.43
C ILE A 35 17.37 1.26 -4.92
N VAL A 36 16.68 0.24 -4.40
CA VAL A 36 16.56 -0.05 -2.96
C VAL A 36 17.91 -0.46 -2.38
N ASP A 37 18.66 -1.32 -3.08
CA ASP A 37 19.98 -1.79 -2.63
C ASP A 37 21.02 -0.67 -2.63
N ALA A 38 20.95 0.25 -3.59
CA ALA A 38 21.82 1.42 -3.65
C ALA A 38 21.34 2.60 -2.77
N ALA A 39 20.18 2.48 -2.10
CA ALA A 39 19.57 3.59 -1.40
C ALA A 39 20.44 4.08 -0.22
N THR A 40 20.86 5.34 -0.31
CA THR A 40 21.64 6.07 0.70
C THR A 40 21.13 7.49 0.90
N TYR A 41 19.87 7.75 0.52
CA TYR A 41 19.27 9.06 0.56
C TYR A 41 19.08 9.54 1.99
N GLU A 42 19.40 10.80 2.26
CA GLU A 42 19.14 11.39 3.56
C GLU A 42 17.64 11.30 3.89
N GLY A 43 17.30 10.82 5.09
CA GLY A 43 15.93 10.68 5.54
C GLY A 43 15.16 9.47 4.98
N TRP A 44 15.74 8.70 4.05
CA TRP A 44 15.17 7.39 3.68
C TRP A 44 15.33 6.41 4.84
N MET A 45 14.27 5.68 5.18
CA MET A 45 14.25 4.75 6.32
C MET A 45 14.15 3.30 5.86
N SER A 46 13.27 2.99 4.92
CA SER A 46 13.13 1.65 4.35
C SER A 46 12.37 1.64 3.04
N SER A 47 12.50 0.55 2.28
CA SER A 47 11.66 0.23 1.12
C SER A 47 11.29 -1.25 1.15
N THR A 48 10.04 -1.57 0.80
CA THR A 48 9.53 -2.93 0.65
C THR A 48 8.84 -3.08 -0.69
N VAL A 49 9.45 -3.88 -1.58
CA VAL A 49 9.00 -4.12 -2.95
C VAL A 49 8.03 -5.28 -3.02
N HIS A 50 6.97 -5.08 -3.80
CA HIS A 50 5.87 -6.00 -3.97
C HIS A 50 5.70 -6.34 -5.46
N ALA A 51 5.52 -7.62 -5.77
CA ALA A 51 5.20 -8.12 -7.09
C ALA A 51 3.69 -8.36 -7.21
N GLY A 52 3.06 -7.83 -8.28
CA GLY A 52 1.64 -8.01 -8.55
C GLY A 52 1.28 -9.48 -8.82
N VAL A 53 0.13 -9.91 -8.29
CA VAL A 53 -0.37 -11.29 -8.41
C VAL A 53 -1.64 -11.33 -9.27
N GLN A 54 -2.64 -10.50 -8.98
CA GLN A 54 -3.89 -10.50 -9.75
C GLN A 54 -3.73 -9.82 -11.11
N SER A 55 -2.91 -8.77 -11.20
CA SER A 55 -2.63 -8.08 -12.47
C SER A 55 -1.18 -7.58 -12.51
N PRO A 56 -0.55 -7.52 -13.70
CA PRO A 56 0.84 -7.13 -13.81
C PRO A 56 1.12 -5.72 -13.28
N GLY A 57 2.11 -5.61 -12.39
CA GLY A 57 2.51 -4.37 -11.76
C GLY A 57 3.36 -4.60 -10.52
N THR A 58 3.75 -3.51 -9.87
CA THR A 58 4.52 -3.53 -8.63
C THR A 58 4.04 -2.45 -7.67
N ALA A 59 4.32 -2.67 -6.39
CA ALA A 59 4.17 -1.64 -5.36
C ALA A 59 5.47 -1.51 -4.56
N ASN A 60 5.79 -0.30 -4.11
CA ASN A 60 6.86 -0.07 -3.14
C ASN A 60 6.30 0.68 -1.94
N PHE A 61 6.34 0.05 -0.78
CA PHE A 61 6.01 0.67 0.50
C PHE A 61 7.29 1.24 1.09
N ILE A 62 7.38 2.56 1.23
CA ILE A 62 8.62 3.27 1.54
C ILE A 62 8.40 4.18 2.75
N GLN A 63 9.33 4.15 3.70
CA GLN A 63 9.30 5.04 4.86
C GLN A 63 10.34 6.15 4.70
N TRP A 64 9.90 7.39 4.90
CA TRP A 64 10.72 8.59 4.81
C TRP A 64 10.56 9.42 6.06
N ARG A 65 11.66 9.88 6.65
CA ARG A 65 11.66 10.77 7.81
C ARG A 65 10.75 11.99 7.62
N SER A 66 10.73 12.58 6.42
CA SER A 66 9.89 13.74 6.12
C SER A 66 9.58 13.88 4.62
N GLY A 67 8.57 14.70 4.30
CA GLY A 67 8.31 15.11 2.92
C GLY A 67 9.40 15.98 2.31
N GLU A 68 10.18 16.72 3.12
CA GLU A 68 11.32 17.50 2.63
C GLU A 68 12.42 16.59 2.08
N ASP A 69 12.75 15.53 2.84
CA ASP A 69 13.74 14.53 2.44
C ASP A 69 13.33 13.83 1.12
N LEU A 70 12.05 13.51 0.98
CA LEU A 70 11.51 12.95 -0.27
C LEU A 70 11.60 13.93 -1.45
N GLU A 71 11.27 15.21 -1.26
CA GLU A 71 11.36 16.20 -2.34
C GLU A 71 12.81 16.46 -2.78
N LYS A 72 13.79 16.35 -1.86
CA LYS A 72 15.22 16.39 -2.23
C LYS A 72 15.55 15.24 -3.18
N ARG A 73 15.08 14.02 -2.90
CA ARG A 73 15.21 12.87 -3.82
C ARG A 73 14.56 13.15 -5.17
N TYR A 74 13.32 13.65 -5.18
CA TYR A 74 12.62 13.95 -6.44
C TYR A 74 13.27 15.08 -7.25
N SER A 75 14.00 15.98 -6.59
CA SER A 75 14.72 17.07 -7.26
C SER A 75 16.05 16.62 -7.87
N GLY A 76 16.59 15.45 -7.48
CA GLY A 76 17.86 14.93 -7.95
C GLY A 76 17.83 14.50 -9.43
N GLU A 77 18.97 14.68 -10.09
CA GLU A 77 19.15 14.41 -11.53
C GLU A 77 18.93 12.94 -11.89
N GLU A 78 19.35 12.00 -11.04
CA GLU A 78 19.13 10.57 -11.26
C GLU A 78 17.64 10.23 -11.34
N PHE A 79 16.83 10.78 -10.45
CA PHE A 79 15.40 10.51 -10.44
C PHE A 79 14.71 11.07 -11.70
N LYS A 80 15.07 12.29 -12.09
CA LYS A 80 14.48 13.00 -13.25
C LYS A 80 14.90 12.41 -14.59
N HIS A 81 16.18 12.08 -14.74
CA HIS A 81 16.77 11.75 -16.05
C HIS A 81 17.03 10.26 -16.25
N ARG A 82 16.94 9.44 -15.21
CA ARG A 82 17.11 7.99 -15.31
C ARG A 82 15.89 7.22 -14.80
N THR A 83 15.49 7.43 -13.55
CA THR A 83 14.42 6.62 -12.94
C THR A 83 13.08 6.84 -13.66
N LEU A 84 12.60 8.07 -13.78
CA LEU A 84 11.29 8.31 -14.41
C LEU A 84 11.22 7.87 -15.89
N PRO A 85 12.22 8.15 -16.76
CA PRO A 85 12.19 7.67 -18.14
C PRO A 85 12.17 6.14 -18.25
N VAL A 86 13.06 5.43 -17.52
CA VAL A 86 13.11 3.96 -17.55
C VAL A 86 11.79 3.35 -17.10
N PHE A 87 11.20 3.86 -16.03
CA PHE A 87 9.90 3.37 -15.55
C PHE A 87 8.79 3.72 -16.54
N GLY A 88 8.82 4.89 -17.19
CA GLY A 88 7.84 5.30 -18.20
C GLY A 88 7.79 4.37 -19.42
N GLU A 89 8.91 3.75 -19.81
CA GLU A 89 8.96 2.80 -20.93
C GLU A 89 8.33 1.44 -20.61
N ILE A 90 8.30 1.06 -19.34
CA ILE A 90 7.89 -0.28 -18.89
C ILE A 90 6.61 -0.29 -18.05
N THR A 91 5.96 0.87 -17.91
CA THR A 91 4.71 1.04 -17.15
C THR A 91 3.59 1.58 -18.05
N THR A 92 2.36 1.21 -17.69
CA THR A 92 1.14 1.82 -18.24
C THR A 92 0.61 2.94 -17.36
N SER A 93 0.93 2.91 -16.05
CA SER A 93 0.66 4.01 -15.12
C SER A 93 1.70 4.05 -14.00
N ILE A 94 1.92 5.25 -13.47
CA ILE A 94 2.79 5.52 -12.33
C ILE A 94 2.02 6.40 -11.35
N ARG A 95 1.86 5.94 -10.11
CA ARG A 95 1.30 6.73 -9.00
C ARG A 95 2.29 6.77 -7.84
N LEU A 96 2.67 7.96 -7.41
CA LEU A 96 3.57 8.17 -6.27
C LEU A 96 2.76 8.81 -5.15
N LEU A 97 2.27 8.00 -4.23
CA LEU A 97 1.30 8.39 -3.21
C LEU A 97 2.03 8.70 -1.91
N GLN A 98 1.78 9.87 -1.34
CA GLN A 98 2.32 10.28 -0.04
C GLN A 98 1.20 10.27 0.98
N ASN A 99 1.46 9.64 2.12
CA ASN A 99 0.44 9.28 3.09
C ASN A 99 0.96 9.41 4.53
N GLU A 100 0.02 9.48 5.46
CA GLU A 100 0.22 9.17 6.87
C GLU A 100 -0.58 7.92 7.25
N VAL A 101 -0.14 7.22 8.30
CA VAL A 101 -0.85 6.06 8.83
C VAL A 101 -2.00 6.55 9.70
N ALA A 102 -3.23 6.27 9.30
CA ALA A 102 -4.43 6.70 10.03
C ALA A 102 -4.92 5.63 11.01
N PHE A 103 -4.74 4.35 10.66
CA PHE A 103 -5.22 3.23 11.46
C PHE A 103 -4.41 1.96 11.20
N VAL A 104 -4.24 1.15 12.24
CA VAL A 104 -3.62 -0.19 12.17
C VAL A 104 -4.45 -1.16 13.01
N LEU A 105 -4.80 -2.30 12.41
CA LEU A 105 -5.45 -3.43 13.06
C LEU A 105 -4.58 -4.67 12.89
N THR A 106 -4.29 -5.33 14.00
CA THR A 106 -3.50 -6.56 14.05
C THR A 106 -4.15 -7.53 15.01
N GLN A 107 -3.83 -8.82 14.90
CA GLN A 107 -4.27 -9.81 15.89
C GLN A 107 -3.87 -9.41 17.32
N PRO A 108 -4.68 -9.74 18.35
CA PRO A 108 -4.35 -9.45 19.74
C PRO A 108 -2.96 -9.99 20.12
N GLY A 109 -2.12 -9.15 20.73
CA GLY A 109 -0.74 -9.50 21.11
C GLY A 109 0.35 -9.01 20.16
N GLN A 110 0.01 -8.50 18.97
CA GLN A 110 0.97 -7.86 18.05
C GLN A 110 1.19 -6.35 18.33
N GLY A 111 0.55 -5.81 19.38
CA GLY A 111 0.81 -4.46 19.86
C GLY A 111 0.34 -3.32 18.94
N GLY A 112 -0.52 -3.60 17.95
CA GLY A 112 -0.97 -2.59 17.00
C GLY A 112 0.11 -2.20 15.97
N VAL A 113 1.10 -3.07 15.74
CA VAL A 113 2.20 -2.83 14.81
C VAL A 113 2.20 -3.90 13.73
N ALA A 114 2.04 -3.49 12.47
CA ALA A 114 2.15 -4.39 11.33
C ALA A 114 3.61 -4.58 10.92
N ASP A 115 3.96 -5.80 10.51
CA ASP A 115 5.29 -6.19 10.06
C ASP A 115 5.23 -6.54 8.58
N ILE A 116 6.12 -5.96 7.77
CA ILE A 116 6.16 -6.19 6.33
C ILE A 116 7.54 -6.68 5.92
N GLY A 117 7.58 -7.75 5.12
CA GLY A 117 8.84 -8.32 4.63
C GLY A 117 8.64 -9.65 3.95
N PRO A 118 9.61 -10.09 3.12
CA PRO A 118 9.52 -11.34 2.37
C PRO A 118 9.56 -12.58 3.29
N HIS A 119 10.01 -12.45 4.55
CA HIS A 119 10.08 -13.56 5.51
C HIS A 119 8.71 -14.04 6.02
N ARG A 120 7.63 -13.31 5.71
CA ARG A 120 6.29 -13.57 6.24
C ARG A 120 5.38 -14.35 5.30
N ASP A 121 5.71 -14.38 4.00
CA ASP A 121 4.87 -14.94 2.95
C ASP A 121 3.41 -14.42 2.94
N ASP A 122 3.17 -13.22 3.49
CA ASP A 122 1.83 -12.63 3.57
C ASP A 122 1.28 -12.33 2.17
N TYR A 123 0.07 -12.82 1.88
CA TYR A 123 -0.70 -12.40 0.72
C TYR A 123 -1.23 -10.99 0.93
N THR A 124 -0.74 -10.04 0.16
CA THR A 124 -0.97 -8.61 0.39
C THR A 124 -2.03 -8.08 -0.57
N VAL A 125 -2.98 -7.30 -0.06
CA VAL A 125 -4.04 -6.66 -0.85
C VAL A 125 -3.97 -5.16 -0.63
N ILE A 126 -3.80 -4.41 -1.73
CA ILE A 126 -3.72 -2.95 -1.71
C ILE A 126 -4.86 -2.38 -2.53
N GLY A 127 -5.71 -1.58 -1.90
CA GLY A 127 -6.77 -0.82 -2.54
C GLY A 127 -6.56 0.68 -2.37
N VAL A 128 -6.64 1.43 -3.46
CA VAL A 128 -6.63 2.90 -3.48
C VAL A 128 -8.03 3.39 -3.83
N PHE A 129 -8.60 4.20 -2.93
CA PHE A 129 -9.97 4.70 -3.05
C PHE A 129 -9.92 6.22 -3.21
N GLY A 130 -10.42 6.75 -4.34
CA GLY A 130 -10.63 8.18 -4.50
C GLY A 130 -11.83 8.65 -3.69
N VAL A 131 -11.81 9.91 -3.23
CA VAL A 131 -12.85 10.48 -2.38
C VAL A 131 -12.91 11.99 -2.51
N GLU A 132 -14.09 12.57 -2.29
CA GLU A 132 -14.26 14.02 -2.22
C GLU A 132 -13.74 14.60 -0.89
N ALA A 133 -13.40 15.90 -0.90
CA ALA A 133 -12.82 16.57 0.27
C ALA A 133 -13.69 16.53 1.53
N GLY A 134 -15.02 16.52 1.38
CA GLY A 134 -15.96 16.46 2.49
C GLY A 134 -16.07 15.10 3.17
N ASP A 135 -15.60 14.03 2.50
CA ASP A 135 -15.90 12.65 2.90
C ASP A 135 -14.65 11.80 3.21
N GLN A 136 -13.44 12.38 3.14
CA GLN A 136 -12.20 11.63 3.37
C GLN A 136 -12.15 11.00 4.77
N ASP A 137 -12.57 11.72 5.81
CA ASP A 137 -12.57 11.20 7.17
C ASP A 137 -13.64 10.11 7.39
N GLU A 138 -14.78 10.20 6.69
CA GLU A 138 -15.80 9.13 6.69
C GLU A 138 -15.26 7.87 6.01
N LEU A 139 -14.55 8.01 4.89
CA LEU A 139 -13.91 6.89 4.21
C LEU A 139 -12.80 6.27 5.06
N LEU A 140 -12.01 7.08 5.78
CA LEU A 140 -11.00 6.60 6.73
C LEU A 140 -11.63 5.79 7.86
N ASP A 141 -12.70 6.28 8.48
CA ASP A 141 -13.39 5.56 9.56
C ASP A 141 -14.03 4.26 9.04
N ALA A 142 -14.67 4.30 7.87
CA ALA A 142 -15.29 3.13 7.26
C ALA A 142 -14.27 2.05 6.83
N LEU A 143 -13.07 2.46 6.41
CA LEU A 143 -11.96 1.55 6.11
C LEU A 143 -11.18 1.11 7.35
N GLY A 144 -11.14 1.92 8.42
CA GLY A 144 -10.38 1.63 9.65
C GLY A 144 -11.24 1.02 10.74
N GLU A 145 -11.69 1.85 11.68
CA GLU A 145 -12.50 1.44 12.85
C GLU A 145 -13.76 0.64 12.45
N GLY A 146 -14.37 0.97 11.31
CA GLY A 146 -15.50 0.24 10.74
C GLY A 146 -15.20 -1.22 10.36
N GLN A 147 -13.92 -1.60 10.28
CA GLN A 147 -13.48 -2.95 9.89
C GLN A 147 -12.84 -3.76 11.03
N ARG A 148 -13.06 -3.39 12.30
CA ARG A 148 -12.59 -4.21 13.45
C ARG A 148 -13.03 -5.67 13.41
N TRP A 149 -14.14 -5.98 12.74
CA TRP A 149 -14.62 -7.34 12.53
C TRP A 149 -13.68 -8.22 11.67
N PHE A 150 -12.65 -7.65 11.03
CA PHE A 150 -11.58 -8.41 10.38
C PHE A 150 -10.86 -9.36 11.34
N LEU A 151 -10.79 -9.05 12.64
CA LEU A 151 -10.20 -9.94 13.63
C LEU A 151 -10.88 -11.32 13.70
N ASP A 152 -12.14 -11.41 13.29
CA ASP A 152 -12.92 -12.64 13.29
C ASP A 152 -12.86 -13.38 11.93
N VAL A 153 -12.18 -12.80 10.93
CA VAL A 153 -12.10 -13.39 9.59
C VAL A 153 -10.95 -14.40 9.53
N PRO A 154 -11.22 -15.67 9.16
CA PRO A 154 -10.17 -16.67 9.02
C PRO A 154 -9.09 -16.25 8.02
N GLY A 155 -7.82 -16.37 8.43
CA GLY A 155 -6.67 -16.02 7.62
C GLY A 155 -6.36 -14.52 7.52
N PHE A 156 -7.08 -13.66 8.24
CA PHE A 156 -6.71 -12.26 8.38
C PHE A 156 -5.46 -12.09 9.28
N VAL A 157 -4.45 -11.36 8.79
CA VAL A 157 -3.20 -11.09 9.52
C VAL A 157 -3.17 -9.66 10.06
N SER A 158 -3.31 -8.67 9.17
CA SER A 158 -3.29 -7.25 9.55
C SER A 158 -4.00 -6.35 8.54
N HIS A 159 -4.31 -5.13 8.97
CA HIS A 159 -4.87 -4.07 8.13
C HIS A 159 -4.28 -2.73 8.51
N VAL A 160 -3.85 -1.97 7.51
CA VAL A 160 -3.34 -0.62 7.64
C VAL A 160 -4.18 0.27 6.73
N VAL A 161 -4.64 1.40 7.27
CA VAL A 161 -5.33 2.43 6.50
C VAL A 161 -4.47 3.68 6.46
N LEU A 162 -4.23 4.18 5.25
CA LEU A 162 -3.40 5.35 5.02
C LEU A 162 -4.27 6.52 4.53
N LYS A 163 -4.09 7.70 5.16
CA LYS A 163 -4.68 8.95 4.69
C LYS A 163 -3.79 9.53 3.59
N GLY A 164 -4.34 9.68 2.39
CA GLY A 164 -3.65 10.30 1.26
C GLY A 164 -3.46 11.80 1.49
N LEU A 165 -2.22 12.26 1.43
CA LEU A 165 -1.84 13.66 1.61
C LEU A 165 -1.65 14.39 0.27
N ARG A 166 -0.92 13.74 -0.63
CA ARG A 166 -0.61 14.24 -1.98
C ARG A 166 -0.16 13.09 -2.88
N ALA A 167 -0.36 13.23 -4.18
CA ALA A 167 0.06 12.23 -5.15
C ALA A 167 0.66 12.87 -6.40
N ARG A 168 1.53 12.13 -7.08
CA ARG A 168 1.84 12.35 -8.50
C ARG A 168 1.21 11.22 -9.30
N GLY A 169 0.46 11.53 -10.36
CA GLY A 169 -0.23 10.54 -11.19
C GLY A 169 -1.62 10.11 -10.68
N LEU A 170 -2.15 10.80 -9.67
CA LEU A 170 -3.52 10.65 -9.17
C LEU A 170 -4.03 12.04 -8.77
N ASP A 171 -5.20 12.42 -9.25
CA ASP A 171 -5.86 13.69 -8.90
C ASP A 171 -6.88 13.48 -7.77
N GLY A 172 -7.07 14.51 -6.94
CA GLY A 172 -8.02 14.49 -5.83
C GLY A 172 -7.50 13.85 -4.54
N LEU A 173 -8.39 13.72 -3.56
CA LEU A 173 -8.07 13.04 -2.30
C LEU A 173 -8.29 11.53 -2.43
N PHE A 174 -7.59 10.79 -1.59
CA PHE A 174 -7.66 9.34 -1.60
C PHE A 174 -7.38 8.76 -0.21
N VAL A 175 -7.76 7.49 -0.05
CA VAL A 175 -7.45 6.65 1.12
C VAL A 175 -6.92 5.32 0.60
N VAL A 176 -5.90 4.76 1.25
CA VAL A 176 -5.36 3.44 0.91
C VAL A 176 -5.73 2.44 1.99
N SER A 177 -6.24 1.28 1.57
CA SER A 177 -6.37 0.09 2.39
C SER A 177 -5.27 -0.90 2.02
N TYR A 178 -4.42 -1.27 2.98
CA TYR A 178 -3.36 -2.26 2.83
C TYR A 178 -3.63 -3.40 3.83
N SER A 179 -3.92 -4.61 3.36
CA SER A 179 -4.20 -5.76 4.24
C SER A 179 -3.31 -6.95 3.94
N GLN A 180 -2.98 -7.70 4.98
CA GLN A 180 -2.19 -8.92 4.92
C GLN A 180 -3.06 -10.12 5.29
N TRP A 181 -2.88 -11.20 4.53
CA TRP A 181 -3.63 -12.44 4.65
C TRP A 181 -2.67 -13.63 4.67
N GLU A 182 -3.04 -14.70 5.37
CA GLU A 182 -2.23 -15.91 5.46
C GLU A 182 -1.99 -16.57 4.10
N SER A 183 -2.95 -16.42 3.18
CA SER A 183 -2.81 -16.94 1.82
C SER A 183 -3.77 -16.26 0.84
N LYS A 184 -3.57 -16.54 -0.45
CA LYS A 184 -4.49 -16.15 -1.51
C LYS A 184 -5.88 -16.75 -1.28
N GLU A 185 -5.95 -18.02 -0.93
CA GLU A 185 -7.20 -18.76 -0.74
C GLU A 185 -8.00 -18.18 0.43
N ALA A 186 -7.34 -17.80 1.52
CA ALA A 186 -7.99 -17.14 2.65
C ALA A 186 -8.63 -15.80 2.24
N PHE A 187 -7.88 -14.96 1.51
CA PHE A 187 -8.40 -13.70 0.98
C PHE A 187 -9.55 -13.93 -0.01
N GLU A 188 -9.43 -14.88 -0.93
CA GLU A 188 -10.46 -15.16 -1.93
C GLU A 188 -11.74 -15.71 -1.28
N ALA A 189 -11.63 -16.59 -0.28
CA ALA A 189 -12.77 -17.07 0.49
C ALA A 189 -13.51 -15.92 1.21
N TYR A 190 -12.76 -14.97 1.78
CA TYR A 190 -13.32 -13.74 2.33
C TYR A 190 -13.98 -12.87 1.25
N ARG A 191 -13.27 -12.57 0.16
CA ARG A 191 -13.71 -11.68 -0.92
C ARG A 191 -15.02 -12.19 -1.54
N ASP A 192 -15.07 -13.48 -1.84
CA ASP A 192 -16.13 -14.12 -2.63
C ASP A 192 -17.31 -14.61 -1.77
N GLN A 193 -17.27 -14.37 -0.45
CA GLN A 193 -18.39 -14.64 0.43
C GLN A 193 -19.67 -13.93 -0.08
N ALA A 194 -20.76 -14.67 -0.20
CA ALA A 194 -22.04 -14.15 -0.66
C ALA A 194 -22.56 -13.05 0.30
N ALA A 195 -23.20 -12.01 -0.23
CA ALA A 195 -23.61 -10.84 0.54
C ALA A 195 -24.60 -11.19 1.66
N GLU A 196 -25.42 -12.22 1.47
CA GLU A 196 -26.38 -12.72 2.45
C GLU A 196 -25.70 -13.37 3.67
N GLN A 197 -24.43 -13.74 3.54
CA GLN A 197 -23.62 -14.35 4.59
C GLN A 197 -22.68 -13.34 5.25
N TRP A 198 -22.63 -12.10 4.76
CA TRP A 198 -21.74 -11.09 5.34
C TRP A 198 -22.13 -10.81 6.79
N PRO A 199 -21.14 -10.69 7.70
CA PRO A 199 -21.42 -10.16 9.03
C PRO A 199 -21.95 -8.71 8.91
N GLU A 200 -22.79 -8.30 9.85
CA GLU A 200 -23.40 -6.95 9.84
C GLU A 200 -22.35 -5.84 9.74
N GLY A 201 -21.22 -6.01 10.45
CA GLY A 201 -20.09 -5.09 10.39
C GLY A 201 -19.54 -4.90 8.98
N ARG A 202 -19.43 -5.98 8.19
CA ARG A 202 -18.98 -5.93 6.80
C ARG A 202 -19.97 -5.20 5.92
N ALA A 203 -21.25 -5.56 6.00
CA ALA A 203 -22.30 -4.92 5.19
C ALA A 203 -22.35 -3.41 5.44
N LYS A 204 -22.27 -2.98 6.71
CA LYS A 204 -22.23 -1.58 7.10
C LYS A 204 -20.98 -0.86 6.57
N ALA A 205 -19.79 -1.41 6.79
CA ALA A 205 -18.54 -0.79 6.34
C ALA A 205 -18.50 -0.65 4.82
N VAL A 206 -18.84 -1.71 4.07
CA VAL A 206 -18.91 -1.68 2.60
C VAL A 206 -19.94 -0.67 2.11
N GLY A 207 -21.10 -0.58 2.76
CA GLY A 207 -22.13 0.41 2.43
C GLY A 207 -21.63 1.85 2.58
N ARG A 208 -20.94 2.16 3.68
CA ARG A 208 -20.33 3.47 3.93
C ARG A 208 -19.25 3.81 2.90
N VAL A 209 -18.33 2.89 2.63
CA VAL A 209 -17.30 3.08 1.59
C VAL A 209 -17.94 3.36 0.24
N ARG A 210 -18.94 2.58 -0.18
CA ARG A 210 -19.64 2.77 -1.46
C ARG A 210 -20.39 4.10 -1.57
N ALA A 211 -20.82 4.68 -0.44
CA ALA A 211 -21.53 5.94 -0.44
C ALA A 211 -20.61 7.14 -0.72
N VAL A 212 -19.32 7.04 -0.40
CA VAL A 212 -18.38 8.17 -0.45
C VAL A 212 -17.20 7.98 -1.41
N ALA A 213 -16.83 6.73 -1.73
CA ALA A 213 -15.72 6.46 -2.65
C ALA A 213 -16.12 6.83 -4.08
N THR A 214 -15.31 7.67 -4.72
CA THR A 214 -15.51 8.10 -6.12
C THR A 214 -14.83 7.16 -7.12
N SER A 215 -13.83 6.41 -6.66
CA SER A 215 -13.16 5.38 -7.44
C SER A 215 -12.55 4.32 -6.52
N ALA A 216 -12.26 3.14 -7.05
CA ALA A 216 -11.55 2.09 -6.36
C ALA A 216 -10.64 1.35 -7.35
N ASP A 217 -9.36 1.23 -7.02
CA ASP A 217 -8.39 0.43 -7.74
C ASP A 217 -7.70 -0.53 -6.77
N VAL A 218 -7.77 -1.83 -7.06
CA VAL A 218 -7.34 -2.89 -6.15
C VAL A 218 -6.51 -3.90 -6.91
N ASN A 219 -5.35 -4.24 -6.35
CA ASN A 219 -4.53 -5.35 -6.81
C ASN A 219 -3.99 -6.12 -5.60
N THR A 220 -3.49 -7.32 -5.87
CA THR A 220 -2.90 -8.20 -4.87
C THR A 220 -1.44 -8.45 -5.17
N TYR A 221 -0.67 -8.77 -4.14
CA TYR A 221 0.78 -8.72 -4.19
C TYR A 221 1.42 -9.77 -3.29
N GLN A 222 2.66 -10.12 -3.63
CA GLN A 222 3.61 -10.79 -2.74
C GLN A 222 4.78 -9.85 -2.47
N VAL A 223 5.26 -9.82 -1.23
CA VAL A 223 6.49 -9.08 -0.88
C VAL A 223 7.70 -9.86 -1.41
N VAL A 224 8.53 -9.22 -2.22
CA VAL A 224 9.68 -9.86 -2.89
C VAL A 224 11.03 -9.32 -2.44
N HIS A 225 11.06 -8.12 -1.86
CA HIS A 225 12.30 -7.51 -1.35
C HIS A 225 12.02 -6.51 -0.24
N THR A 226 12.93 -6.38 0.72
CA THR A 226 12.91 -5.28 1.69
C THR A 226 14.31 -4.90 2.10
N ARG A 227 14.53 -3.61 2.38
CA ARG A 227 15.79 -3.11 2.93
C ARG A 227 15.55 -1.86 3.78
N SER A 228 16.28 -1.78 4.89
CA SER A 228 16.25 -0.62 5.79
C SER A 228 17.54 0.21 5.66
N ALA A 229 17.52 1.46 6.09
CA ALA A 229 18.73 2.29 6.13
C ALA A 229 19.80 1.66 7.04
N GLY A 230 21.03 1.55 6.52
CA GLY A 230 22.17 0.97 7.24
C GLY A 230 22.27 -0.57 7.19
N GLU A 231 21.38 -1.23 6.46
CA GLU A 231 21.41 -2.68 6.18
C GLU A 231 22.20 -3.01 4.91
#